data_AF-A0A8X6JE15-F1
#
_entry.id   AF-A0A8X6JE15-F1
#
_cell.length_a   1.000
_cell.length_b   1.000
_cell.length_c   1.000
_cell.angle_alpha   90.00
_cell.angle_beta   90.00
_cell.angle_gamma   90.00
#
_symmetry.space_group_name_H-M   'P 1'
#
loop_
_entity.id
_entity.type
_entity.pdbx_description
1 polymer ?
#
loop_
_entity_poly.entity_id
_entity_poly.type
_entity_poly.pdbx_seq_one_letter_code
_entity_poly.pdbx_strand_id
1 'polypeptide(L)'
;MQPRKQPMKVGGKILTSDLDIAKIFLKYYRKVSNFRPRRQIRKREINSPCVNQKWDRLFSAPFSDEEFQRALQKLSRGKSTGPDGIFPEFILELGSKAKQTILLFINKTWGGSFPSYWRKADVLPILKP
;
A
#
# COMPACT_ATOMS: atom_id res chain seq x y z
N MET A 1 -19.08 5.33 -0.42
CA MET A 1 -19.42 4.04 -1.06
C MET A 1 -18.20 3.13 -1.04
N GLN A 2 -18.30 1.93 -0.46
CA GLN A 2 -17.20 0.95 -0.59
C GLN A 2 -17.08 0.51 -2.05
N PRO A 3 -15.84 0.33 -2.59
CA PRO A 3 -15.67 -0.16 -3.96
C PRO A 3 -16.30 -1.55 -4.09
N ARG A 4 -17.11 -1.74 -5.14
CA ARG A 4 -17.69 -3.05 -5.45
C ARG A 4 -16.56 -4.03 -5.76
N LYS A 5 -16.42 -5.06 -4.91
CA LYS A 5 -15.50 -6.18 -5.15
C LYS A 5 -15.85 -6.84 -6.48
N GLN A 6 -14.87 -6.99 -7.37
CA GLN A 6 -15.08 -7.67 -8.63
C GLN A 6 -15.10 -9.18 -8.39
N PRO A 7 -16.16 -9.89 -8.83
CA PRO A 7 -16.23 -11.32 -8.64
C PRO A 7 -15.27 -12.08 -9.59
N MET A 8 -14.69 -13.18 -9.10
CA MET A 8 -13.80 -14.04 -9.88
C MET A 8 -14.58 -15.18 -10.54
N LYS A 9 -14.44 -15.36 -11.86
CA LYS A 9 -15.06 -16.48 -12.59
C LYS A 9 -14.07 -17.63 -12.77
N VAL A 10 -14.43 -18.82 -12.29
CA VAL A 10 -13.61 -20.03 -12.41
C VAL A 10 -14.50 -21.21 -12.77
N GLY A 11 -14.31 -21.80 -13.96
CA GLY A 11 -15.04 -22.98 -14.41
C GLY A 11 -16.57 -22.83 -14.40
N GLY A 12 -17.07 -21.67 -14.82
CA GLY A 12 -18.51 -21.35 -14.84
C GLY A 12 -19.10 -20.90 -13.50
N LYS A 13 -18.35 -20.93 -12.41
CA LYS A 13 -18.78 -20.42 -11.09
C LYS A 13 -18.26 -19.02 -10.84
N ILE A 14 -19.12 -18.18 -10.26
CA ILE A 14 -18.81 -16.80 -9.87
C ILE A 14 -18.50 -16.78 -8.36
N LEU A 15 -17.33 -16.29 -7.98
CA LEU A 15 -16.87 -16.20 -6.60
C LEU A 15 -16.83 -14.75 -6.17
N THR A 16 -17.49 -14.45 -5.07
CA THR A 16 -17.59 -13.10 -4.50
C THR A 16 -16.89 -12.97 -3.15
N SER A 17 -16.70 -14.10 -2.46
CA SER A 17 -16.04 -14.16 -1.14
C SER A 17 -14.53 -14.15 -1.28
N ASP A 18 -13.86 -13.24 -0.57
CA ASP A 18 -12.39 -13.14 -0.55
C ASP A 18 -11.72 -14.46 -0.14
N LEU A 19 -12.35 -15.17 0.80
CA LEU A 19 -11.85 -16.44 1.31
C LEU A 19 -11.91 -17.55 0.25
N ASP A 20 -12.96 -17.56 -0.57
CA ASP A 20 -13.10 -18.54 -1.65
C ASP A 20 -12.17 -18.22 -2.81
N ILE A 21 -12.04 -16.93 -3.16
CA ILE A 21 -11.07 -16.44 -4.14
C ILE A 21 -9.64 -16.85 -3.72
N ALA A 22 -9.27 -16.59 -2.46
CA ALA A 22 -7.96 -16.95 -1.93
C ALA A 22 -7.70 -18.45 -1.99
N LYS A 23 -8.68 -19.29 -1.61
CA LYS A 23 -8.56 -20.76 -1.69
C LYS A 23 -8.32 -21.25 -3.11
N ILE A 24 -8.97 -20.66 -4.12
CA ILE A 24 -8.75 -21.05 -5.51
C ILE A 24 -7.35 -20.66 -5.97
N PHE A 25 -6.89 -19.45 -5.65
CA PHE A 25 -5.51 -19.05 -5.97
C PHE A 25 -4.50 -20.01 -5.33
N LEU A 26 -4.68 -20.35 -4.05
CA LEU A 26 -3.85 -21.35 -3.35
C LEU A 26 -3.83 -22.70 -4.08
N LYS A 27 -4.99 -23.17 -4.54
CA LYS A 27 -5.09 -24.43 -5.30
C LYS A 27 -4.35 -24.34 -6.65
N TYR A 28 -4.49 -23.23 -7.37
CA TYR A 28 -3.81 -23.00 -8.64
C TYR A 28 -2.30 -22.92 -8.46
N TYR A 29 -1.82 -22.09 -7.54
CA TYR A 29 -0.40 -21.91 -7.27
C TYR A 29 0.25 -23.19 -6.76
N ARG A 30 -0.44 -23.98 -5.92
CA ARG A 30 0.05 -25.31 -5.53
C ARG A 30 0.28 -26.23 -6.73
N LYS A 31 -0.52 -26.12 -7.79
CA LYS A 31 -0.40 -26.93 -9.01
C LYS A 31 0.78 -26.49 -9.88
N VAL A 32 0.99 -25.18 -10.05
CA VAL A 32 2.03 -24.65 -10.95
C VAL A 32 3.37 -24.40 -10.27
N SER A 33 3.40 -24.34 -8.94
CA SER A 33 4.61 -24.05 -8.18
C SER A 33 5.47 -25.29 -7.99
N ASN A 34 6.75 -25.16 -8.34
CA ASN A 34 7.79 -26.14 -8.00
C ASN A 34 8.35 -25.93 -6.58
N PHE A 35 7.77 -25.02 -5.80
CA PHE A 35 8.22 -24.71 -4.45
C PHE A 35 8.02 -25.90 -3.51
N ARG A 36 9.13 -26.46 -3.03
CA ARG A 36 9.13 -27.43 -1.93
C ARG A 36 9.56 -26.72 -0.64
N PRO A 37 8.70 -26.63 0.38
CA PRO A 37 9.10 -26.03 1.65
C PRO A 37 10.26 -26.83 2.25
N ARG A 38 11.41 -26.18 2.46
CA ARG A 38 12.62 -26.82 3.04
C ARG A 38 12.42 -27.31 4.48
N ARG A 39 11.41 -26.80 5.20
CA ARG A 39 11.05 -27.19 6.57
C ARG A 39 9.53 -27.14 6.72
N GLN A 40 8.97 -27.97 7.60
CA GLN A 40 7.56 -27.81 8.01
C GLN A 40 7.38 -26.42 8.62
N ILE A 41 6.52 -25.60 8.00
CA ILE A 41 6.13 -24.30 8.54
C ILE A 41 5.25 -24.59 9.76
N ARG A 42 5.86 -24.55 10.96
CA ARG A 42 5.09 -24.57 12.20
C ARG A 42 4.19 -23.34 12.20
N LYS A 43 2.88 -23.52 12.40
CA LYS A 43 1.98 -22.42 12.73
C LYS A 43 2.49 -21.82 14.05
N ARG A 44 3.23 -20.71 13.95
CA ARG A 44 3.57 -19.92 15.13
C ARG A 44 2.30 -19.15 15.48
N GLU A 45 1.69 -19.49 16.60
CA GLU A 45 0.73 -18.59 17.25
C GLU A 45 1.51 -17.35 17.68
N ILE A 46 1.27 -16.23 17.00
CA ILE A 46 1.85 -14.94 17.39
C ILE A 46 1.00 -14.42 18.55
N ASN A 47 1.26 -14.91 19.76
CA ASN A 47 0.56 -14.51 20.98
C ASN A 47 1.14 -13.24 21.62
N SER A 48 2.13 -12.61 20.99
CA SER A 48 2.68 -11.32 21.40
C SER A 48 2.28 -10.24 20.41
N PRO A 49 1.96 -9.01 20.87
CA PRO A 49 1.85 -7.89 19.96
C PRO A 49 3.17 -7.80 19.18
N CYS A 50 3.06 -7.77 17.85
CA CYS A 50 4.20 -7.73 16.94
C CYS A 50 5.07 -6.47 17.11
N VAL A 51 4.64 -5.55 17.97
CA VAL A 51 5.21 -4.24 18.22
C VAL A 51 5.17 -4.00 19.74
N ASN A 52 6.31 -3.77 20.38
CA ASN A 52 6.32 -3.30 21.77
C ASN A 52 5.88 -1.83 21.82
N GLN A 53 5.40 -1.33 22.96
CA GLN A 53 4.86 0.03 23.09
C GLN A 53 5.82 1.14 22.59
N LYS A 54 7.14 0.94 22.71
CA LYS A 54 8.14 1.88 22.20
C LYS A 54 8.10 1.95 20.67
N TRP A 55 8.05 0.81 20.01
CA TRP A 55 7.95 0.73 18.55
C TRP A 55 6.60 1.22 18.04
N ASP A 56 5.53 0.97 18.79
CA ASP A 56 4.19 1.43 18.42
C ASP A 56 4.16 2.95 18.38
N ARG A 57 4.71 3.60 19.41
CA ARG A 57 4.84 5.06 19.42
C ARG A 57 5.70 5.59 18.28
N LEU A 58 6.77 4.89 17.90
CA LEU A 58 7.67 5.31 16.83
C LEU A 58 7.02 5.22 15.45
N PHE A 59 6.19 4.20 15.20
CA PHE A 59 5.53 4.01 13.91
C PHE A 59 4.15 4.68 13.82
N SER A 60 3.50 4.95 14.95
CA SER A 60 2.14 5.50 14.98
C SER A 60 2.11 7.02 15.28
N ALA A 61 3.26 7.64 15.57
CA ALA A 61 3.35 9.08 15.77
C ALA A 61 3.09 9.86 14.47
N PRO A 62 2.53 11.09 14.57
CA PRO A 62 2.43 11.99 13.43
C PRO A 62 3.81 12.46 12.97
N PHE A 63 3.94 12.73 11.68
CA PHE A 63 5.17 13.22 11.06
C PHE A 63 5.48 14.65 11.48
N SER A 64 6.76 14.93 11.72
CA SER A 64 7.26 16.27 12.02
C SER A 64 7.53 17.09 10.75
N ASP A 65 7.71 18.40 10.90
CA ASP A 65 8.11 19.25 9.76
C ASP A 65 9.49 18.87 9.24
N GLU A 66 10.43 18.53 10.12
CA GLU A 66 11.79 18.12 9.71
C GLU A 66 11.77 16.81 8.90
N GLU A 67 10.93 15.85 9.29
CA GLU A 67 10.74 14.61 8.52
C GLU A 67 10.14 14.90 7.16
N PHE A 68 9.15 15.80 7.11
CA PHE A 68 8.53 16.22 5.86
C PHE A 68 9.51 16.94 4.94
N GLN A 69 10.30 17.90 5.44
CA GLN A 69 11.34 18.57 4.67
C GLN A 69 12.39 17.58 4.15
N ARG A 70 12.83 16.63 4.98
CA ARG A 70 13.77 15.59 4.57
C ARG A 70 13.19 14.67 3.49
N ALA A 71 11.88 14.40 3.54
CA ALA A 71 11.19 13.65 2.50
C ALA A 71 11.13 14.44 1.19
N LEU A 72 10.84 15.74 1.25
CA LEU A 72 10.85 16.62 0.07
C LEU A 72 12.24 16.70 -0.58
N GLN A 73 13.32 16.73 0.21
CA GLN A 73 14.69 16.69 -0.33
C GLN A 73 15.01 15.40 -1.09
N LYS A 74 14.37 14.29 -0.72
CA LYS A 74 14.53 12.99 -1.40
C LYS A 74 13.58 12.81 -2.58
N LEU A 75 12.61 13.70 -2.74
CA LEU A 75 11.61 13.62 -3.80
C LEU A 75 12.26 13.96 -5.14
N SER A 76 12.35 12.97 -6.02
CA SER A 76 13.02 13.12 -7.32
C SER A 76 12.07 13.72 -8.37
N ARG A 77 12.64 14.64 -9.16
CA ARG A 77 11.99 15.20 -10.35
C ARG A 77 11.95 14.19 -11.50
N GLY A 78 11.03 14.39 -12.44
CA GLY A 78 10.86 13.58 -13.64
C GLY A 78 10.26 12.20 -13.40
N LYS A 79 9.56 12.01 -12.28
CA LYS A 79 8.83 10.76 -12.01
C LYS A 79 7.41 10.84 -12.56
N SER A 80 6.91 9.70 -13.00
CA SER A 80 5.53 9.56 -13.46
C SER A 80 4.55 9.89 -12.34
N THR A 81 3.44 10.53 -12.70
CA THR A 81 2.33 10.79 -11.79
C THR A 81 1.51 9.54 -11.53
N GLY A 82 0.71 9.57 -10.48
CA GLY A 82 -0.41 8.64 -10.34
C GLY A 82 -1.60 9.06 -11.22
N PRO A 83 -2.74 8.37 -11.05
CA PRO A 83 -4.00 8.70 -11.72
C PRO A 83 -4.58 10.06 -11.36
N ASP A 84 -3.97 10.80 -10.44
CA ASP A 84 -4.34 12.15 -10.02
C ASP A 84 -3.63 13.25 -10.84
N GLY A 85 -2.60 12.91 -11.62
CA GLY A 85 -1.83 13.85 -12.42
C GLY A 85 -0.97 14.83 -11.60
N ILE A 86 -0.74 14.56 -10.31
CA ILE A 86 0.07 15.44 -9.46
C ILE A 86 1.55 15.07 -9.61
N PHE A 87 2.31 15.98 -10.22
CA PHE A 87 3.75 15.83 -10.40
C PHE A 87 4.51 16.12 -9.10
N PRO A 88 5.62 15.41 -8.81
CA PRO A 88 6.51 15.71 -7.69
C PRO A 88 6.96 17.17 -7.67
N GLU A 89 7.19 17.75 -8.84
CA GLU A 89 7.57 19.14 -9.06
C GLU A 89 6.57 20.11 -8.44
N PHE A 90 5.27 19.83 -8.56
CA PHE A 90 4.25 20.70 -8.00
C PHE A 90 4.42 20.82 -6.50
N ILE A 91 4.66 19.70 -5.80
CA ILE A 91 4.86 19.69 -4.35
C ILE A 91 6.16 20.42 -3.96
N LEU A 92 7.23 20.26 -4.75
CA LEU A 92 8.51 20.93 -4.52
C LEU A 92 8.40 22.44 -4.64
N GLU A 93 7.68 22.94 -5.64
CA GLU A 93 7.52 24.37 -5.93
C GLU A 93 6.46 25.06 -5.04
N LEU A 94 5.70 24.32 -4.23
CA LEU A 94 4.72 24.91 -3.33
C LEU A 94 5.35 25.85 -2.29
N GLY A 95 4.62 26.92 -1.97
CA GLY A 95 4.92 27.80 -0.84
C GLY A 95 4.77 27.10 0.51
N SER A 96 5.40 27.67 1.55
CA SER A 96 5.44 27.12 2.90
C SER A 96 4.04 26.82 3.48
N LYS A 97 3.07 27.70 3.28
CA LYS A 97 1.68 27.50 3.76
C LYS A 97 1.00 26.29 3.13
N ALA A 98 1.23 26.06 1.83
CA ALA A 98 0.67 24.92 1.13
C ALA A 98 1.37 23.62 1.56
N LYS A 99 2.70 23.65 1.73
CA LYS A 99 3.49 22.55 2.30
C LYS A 99 3.02 22.15 3.70
N GLN A 100 2.75 23.11 4.58
CA GLN A 100 2.17 22.86 5.91
C GLN A 100 0.77 22.22 5.83
N THR A 101 -0.05 22.67 4.86
CA THR A 101 -1.38 22.09 4.64
C THR A 101 -1.27 20.62 4.22
N ILE A 102 -0.29 20.28 3.38
CA ILE A 102 0.00 18.89 2.98
C ILE A 102 0.42 18.06 4.20
N LEU A 103 1.34 18.55 5.03
CA LEU A 103 1.76 17.85 6.24
C LEU A 103 0.58 17.57 7.18
N LEU A 104 -0.29 18.56 7.40
CA LEU A 104 -1.51 18.39 8.18
C LEU A 104 -2.41 17.31 7.59
N PHE A 105 -2.58 17.30 6.27
CA PHE A 105 -3.37 16.30 5.58
C PHE A 105 -2.78 14.89 5.73
N ILE A 106 -1.46 14.73 5.53
CA ILE A 106 -0.76 13.44 5.72
C ILE A 106 -0.98 12.92 7.15
N ASN A 107 -0.76 13.76 8.16
CA ASN A 107 -0.94 13.39 9.57
C ASN A 107 -2.38 13.00 9.91
N LYS A 108 -3.38 13.64 9.29
CA LYS A 108 -4.79 13.22 9.43
C LYS A 108 -5.04 11.83 8.83
N THR A 109 -4.40 11.52 7.69
CA THR A 109 -4.56 10.20 7.06
C THR A 109 -3.79 9.10 7.78
N TRP A 110 -2.66 9.42 8.43
CA TRP A 110 -1.78 8.46 9.09
C TRP A 110 -2.47 7.65 10.19
N GLY A 111 -3.20 8.33 11.09
CA GLY A 111 -3.99 7.68 12.15
C GLY A 111 -5.43 7.35 11.74
N GLY A 112 -5.79 7.55 10.47
CA GLY A 112 -7.16 7.57 10.01
C GLY A 112 -7.46 6.54 8.92
N SER A 113 -8.34 6.93 8.00
CA SER A 113 -8.71 6.12 6.85
C SER A 113 -8.14 6.70 5.56
N PHE A 114 -7.65 5.83 4.68
CA PHE A 114 -7.12 6.23 3.39
C PHE A 114 -8.22 6.30 2.33
N PRO A 115 -8.18 7.29 1.43
CA PRO A 115 -9.07 7.32 0.28
C PRO A 115 -8.95 6.04 -0.56
N SER A 116 -10.08 5.51 -1.03
CA SER A 116 -10.09 4.32 -1.90
C SER A 116 -9.32 4.55 -3.20
N TYR A 117 -9.21 5.81 -3.65
CA TYR A 117 -8.46 6.20 -4.83
C TYR A 117 -6.96 5.92 -4.72
N TRP A 118 -6.37 6.00 -3.52
CA TRP A 118 -4.94 5.73 -3.31
C TRP A 118 -4.58 4.25 -3.51
N ARG A 119 -5.57 3.37 -3.57
CA ARG A 119 -5.38 1.95 -3.91
C ARG A 119 -5.41 1.70 -5.42
N LYS A 120 -5.53 2.75 -6.24
CA LYS A 120 -5.50 2.68 -7.70
C LYS A 120 -4.14 3.17 -8.19
N ALA A 121 -3.61 2.52 -9.22
CA ALA A 121 -2.38 2.91 -9.89
C ALA A 121 -2.48 2.60 -11.37
N ASP A 122 -1.83 3.42 -12.20
CA ASP A 122 -1.67 3.15 -13.62
C ASP A 122 -0.53 2.15 -13.82
N VAL A 123 -0.85 0.99 -14.40
CA VAL A 123 0.11 -0.10 -14.61
C VAL A 123 0.51 -0.10 -16.08
N LEU A 124 1.69 0.47 -16.35
CA LEU A 124 2.28 0.51 -17.68
C LEU A 124 3.38 -0.57 -17.78
N PRO A 125 3.23 -1.60 -18.63
CA PRO A 125 4.26 -2.61 -18.81
C PRO A 125 5.46 -2.00 -19.55
N ILE A 126 6.65 -2.12 -18.95
CA ILE A 126 7.93 -1.71 -19.55
C ILE A 126 8.73 -2.97 -19.87
N LEU A 127 9.17 -3.10 -21.11
CA LEU A 127 10.05 -4.18 -21.53
C LEU A 127 11.41 -4.01 -20.83
N LYS A 128 11.87 -5.05 -20.14
CA LYS A 128 13.23 -5.05 -19.58
C LYS A 128 14.24 -5.07 -20.74
N PRO A 129 15.33 -4.30 -20.67
CA PRO A 129 16.43 -4.43 -21.61
C PRO A 129 17.11 -5.79 -21.47
#